data_AF-A0AAQ3C524-F1
#
_entry.id   AF-A0AAQ3C524-F1
#
_cell.length_a   1.000
_cell.length_b   1.000
_cell.length_c   1.000
_cell.angle_alpha   90.00
_cell.angle_beta   90.00
_cell.angle_gamma   90.00
#
_symmetry.space_group_name_H-M   'P 1'
#
loop_
_entity.id
_entity.type
_entity.pdbx_description
1 polymer ?
#
loop_
_entity_poly.entity_id
_entity_poly.type
_entity_poly.pdbx_seq_one_letter_code
_entity_poly.pdbx_strand_id
1 'polypeptide(L)'
;MQKLGLITSLLLMNVATAQAEAQVLFGRLASTPVQQFNQQIRQASTAQQSWVNDYREVALRFVGHSDIPSRIQAQQLDNDLVLSVALDGTKSDMIYILTLFRSNNLWQMRQAEMGWRCQGQSTFTPVPCP
;
A
#
# COMPACT_ATOMS: atom_id res chain seq x y z
N MET A 1 34.57 -38.58 48.58
CA MET A 1 35.59 -38.34 47.55
C MET A 1 34.88 -37.84 46.29
N GLN A 2 35.40 -36.75 45.69
CA GLN A 2 35.44 -36.35 44.25
C GLN A 2 34.40 -36.97 43.29
N LYS A 3 33.81 -36.33 42.27
CA LYS A 3 33.95 -35.05 41.54
C LYS A 3 32.95 -35.16 40.35
N LEU A 4 32.73 -34.06 39.63
CA LEU A 4 32.10 -33.93 38.29
C LEU A 4 30.56 -34.00 38.29
N GLY A 5 29.79 -32.95 37.98
CA GLY A 5 30.09 -31.74 37.21
C GLY A 5 29.88 -32.00 35.72
N LEU A 6 28.67 -31.75 35.23
CA LEU A 6 28.35 -31.60 33.80
C LEU A 6 27.17 -30.62 33.67
N ILE A 7 27.50 -29.36 33.38
CA ILE A 7 26.55 -28.34 32.92
C ILE A 7 26.33 -28.60 31.44
N THR A 8 25.19 -29.16 31.06
CA THR A 8 24.74 -29.25 29.67
C THR A 8 24.12 -27.91 29.28
N SER A 9 24.94 -27.01 28.73
CA SER A 9 24.46 -25.79 28.09
C SER A 9 23.72 -26.14 26.79
N LEU A 10 22.39 -26.00 26.76
CA LEU A 10 21.62 -26.00 25.52
C LEU A 10 21.90 -24.69 24.75
N LEU A 11 22.61 -24.80 23.65
CA LEU A 11 22.74 -23.75 22.64
C LEU A 11 21.42 -23.63 21.87
N LEU A 12 20.61 -22.63 22.22
CA LEU A 12 19.47 -22.18 21.42
C LEU A 12 20.02 -21.52 20.15
N MET A 13 20.10 -22.28 19.06
CA MET A 13 20.33 -21.72 17.72
C MET A 13 19.05 -21.00 17.27
N ASN A 14 18.89 -19.75 17.70
CA ASN A 14 17.98 -18.81 17.06
C ASN A 14 18.60 -18.39 15.73
N VAL A 15 18.40 -19.22 14.70
CA VAL A 15 18.60 -18.78 13.32
C VAL A 15 17.38 -17.94 12.96
N ALA A 16 17.30 -16.74 13.54
CA ALA A 16 16.41 -15.71 13.04
C ALA A 16 16.96 -15.30 11.68
N THR A 17 16.47 -15.94 10.62
CA THR A 17 16.58 -15.39 9.27
C THR A 17 15.79 -14.10 9.28
N ALA A 18 16.45 -13.01 9.65
CA ALA A 18 15.97 -11.66 9.41
C ALA A 18 15.88 -11.52 7.89
N GLN A 19 14.71 -11.85 7.33
CA GLN A 19 14.35 -11.38 6.00
C GLN A 19 14.24 -9.87 6.17
N ALA A 20 15.31 -9.16 5.80
CA ALA A 20 15.27 -7.73 5.65
C ALA A 20 14.25 -7.45 4.53
N GLU A 21 13.00 -7.20 4.92
CA GLU A 21 12.00 -6.65 4.03
C GLU A 21 12.62 -5.37 3.47
N ALA A 22 12.95 -5.39 2.18
CA ALA A 22 13.49 -4.22 1.51
C ALA A 22 12.51 -3.07 1.70
N GLN A 23 12.84 -2.14 2.59
CA GLN A 23 11.99 -0.99 2.89
C GLN A 23 11.89 -0.18 1.61
N VAL A 24 10.67 -0.02 1.09
CA VAL A 24 10.42 0.79 -0.10
C VAL A 24 10.79 2.22 0.25
N LEU A 25 11.81 2.75 -0.43
CA LEU A 25 12.26 4.13 -0.24
C LEU A 25 11.40 5.05 -1.09
N PHE A 26 10.57 5.85 -0.41
CA PHE A 26 9.72 6.86 -1.03
C PHE A 26 10.46 8.21 -1.05
N GLY A 27 10.62 8.78 -2.25
CA GLY A 27 10.84 10.21 -2.38
C GLY A 27 9.57 11.01 -2.10
N ARG A 28 9.52 12.28 -2.51
CA ARG A 28 8.25 13.03 -2.56
C ARG A 28 7.33 12.37 -3.58
N LEU A 29 6.04 12.23 -3.26
CA LEU A 29 5.01 11.73 -4.17
C LEU A 29 4.17 12.90 -4.69
N ALA A 30 3.54 12.72 -5.86
CA ALA A 30 2.65 13.70 -6.45
C ALA A 30 1.26 13.57 -5.81
N SER A 31 0.74 14.66 -5.25
CA SER A 31 -0.63 14.69 -4.74
C SER A 31 -1.64 14.59 -5.89
N THR A 32 -2.64 13.72 -5.74
CA THR A 32 -3.70 13.52 -6.72
C THR A 32 -5.03 14.08 -6.18
N PRO A 33 -5.79 14.87 -6.96
CA PRO A 33 -7.08 15.38 -6.53
C PRO A 33 -8.10 14.26 -6.24
N VAL A 34 -8.81 14.34 -5.11
CA VAL A 34 -9.78 13.31 -4.68
C VAL A 34 -11.24 13.75 -4.71
N GLN A 35 -11.50 15.06 -4.86
CA GLN A 35 -12.85 15.62 -4.69
C GLN A 35 -13.84 15.11 -5.74
N GLN A 36 -13.45 15.10 -7.02
CA GLN A 36 -14.29 14.60 -8.11
C GLN A 36 -14.57 13.11 -7.94
N PHE A 37 -13.57 12.32 -7.55
CA PHE A 37 -13.77 10.89 -7.31
C PHE A 37 -14.72 10.63 -6.13
N ASN A 38 -14.61 11.39 -5.04
CA ASN A 38 -15.57 11.30 -3.94
C ASN A 38 -17.00 11.67 -4.36
N GLN A 39 -17.18 12.56 -5.34
CA GLN A 39 -18.51 12.80 -5.93
C GLN A 39 -19.02 11.57 -6.67
N GLN A 40 -18.17 10.87 -7.43
CA GLN A 40 -18.54 9.63 -8.11
C GLN A 40 -18.91 8.52 -7.13
N ILE A 41 -18.17 8.37 -6.02
CA ILE A 41 -18.53 7.43 -4.93
C ILE A 41 -19.94 7.72 -4.42
N ARG A 42 -20.24 8.99 -4.12
CA ARG A 42 -21.57 9.37 -3.62
C ARG A 42 -22.68 9.07 -4.63
N GLN A 43 -22.44 9.38 -5.91
CA GLN A 43 -23.39 9.07 -6.99
C GLN A 43 -23.61 7.57 -7.15
N ALA A 44 -22.53 6.78 -7.12
CA ALA A 44 -22.59 5.33 -7.20
C ALA A 44 -23.32 4.70 -6.00
N SER A 45 -23.14 5.26 -4.79
CA SER A 45 -23.91 4.88 -3.61
C SER A 45 -25.40 5.15 -3.78
N THR A 46 -25.79 6.33 -4.29
CA THR A 46 -27.19 6.65 -4.58
C THR A 46 -27.79 5.71 -5.61
N ALA A 47 -26.99 5.31 -6.60
CA ALA A 47 -27.33 4.30 -7.59
C ALA A 47 -27.20 2.84 -7.07
N GLN A 48 -27.00 2.65 -5.76
CA GLN A 48 -26.89 1.35 -5.09
C GLN A 48 -25.80 0.43 -5.66
N GLN A 49 -24.76 1.00 -6.28
CA GLN A 49 -23.64 0.22 -6.76
C GLN A 49 -22.80 -0.26 -5.57
N SER A 50 -22.56 -1.56 -5.48
CA SER A 50 -21.94 -2.19 -4.30
C SER A 50 -20.45 -1.91 -4.15
N TRP A 51 -19.75 -1.54 -5.22
CA TRP A 51 -18.29 -1.35 -5.23
C TRP A 51 -17.82 -0.28 -4.23
N VAL A 52 -18.67 0.70 -3.89
CA VAL A 52 -18.36 1.77 -2.93
C VAL A 52 -18.20 1.27 -1.48
N ASN A 53 -18.59 0.02 -1.22
CA ASN A 53 -18.51 -0.61 0.10
C ASN A 53 -17.22 -1.43 0.29
N ASP A 54 -16.50 -1.73 -0.79
CA ASP A 54 -15.22 -2.45 -0.77
C ASP A 54 -14.08 -1.48 -1.06
N TYR A 55 -13.18 -1.29 -0.10
CA TYR A 55 -12.06 -0.37 -0.23
C TYR A 55 -11.11 -0.76 -1.37
N ARG A 56 -11.00 -2.05 -1.72
CA ARG A 56 -10.15 -2.51 -2.83
C ARG A 56 -10.74 -2.07 -4.15
N GLU A 57 -12.05 -2.24 -4.33
CA GLU A 57 -12.78 -1.79 -5.52
C GLU A 57 -12.74 -0.26 -5.67
N VAL A 58 -12.89 0.47 -4.57
CA VAL A 58 -12.71 1.94 -4.57
C VAL A 58 -11.29 2.30 -5.02
N ALA A 59 -10.26 1.67 -4.47
CA ALA A 59 -8.87 1.92 -4.84
C ALA A 59 -8.59 1.61 -6.33
N LEU A 60 -9.06 0.46 -6.82
CA LEU A 60 -8.91 0.05 -8.21
C LEU A 60 -9.51 1.06 -9.18
N ARG A 61 -10.73 1.54 -8.88
CA ARG A 61 -11.42 2.54 -9.70
C ARG A 61 -10.75 3.91 -9.65
N PHE A 62 -10.17 4.28 -8.52
CA PHE A 62 -9.43 5.54 -8.39
C PHE A 62 -8.14 5.52 -9.23
N VAL A 63 -7.38 4.43 -9.14
CA VAL A 63 -6.12 4.25 -9.86
C VAL A 63 -6.32 4.24 -11.37
N GLY A 64 -7.48 3.73 -11.83
CA GLY A 64 -7.96 3.90 -13.21
C GLY A 64 -7.09 3.26 -14.29
N HIS A 65 -6.13 2.42 -13.92
CA HIS A 65 -5.29 1.69 -14.86
C HIS A 65 -5.98 0.40 -15.32
N SER A 66 -5.81 0.07 -16.60
CA SER A 66 -6.25 -1.21 -17.18
C SER A 66 -5.51 -2.42 -16.62
N ASP A 67 -4.37 -2.19 -15.96
CA ASP A 67 -3.52 -3.22 -15.39
C ASP A 67 -4.01 -3.60 -13.99
N ILE A 68 -4.03 -4.91 -13.72
CA ILE A 68 -4.31 -5.44 -12.39
C ILE A 68 -3.11 -5.07 -11.50
N PRO A 69 -3.32 -4.42 -10.34
CA PRO A 69 -2.22 -4.13 -9.42
C PRO A 69 -1.42 -5.38 -9.08
N SER A 70 -0.10 -5.25 -9.14
CA SER A 70 0.81 -6.30 -8.68
C SER A 70 0.64 -6.56 -7.19
N ARG A 71 0.20 -5.53 -6.44
CA ARG A 71 0.02 -5.59 -5.00
C ARG A 71 -0.95 -4.52 -4.50
N ILE A 72 -1.80 -4.90 -3.56
CA ILE A 72 -2.54 -3.97 -2.70
C ILE A 72 -2.25 -4.35 -1.25
N GLN A 73 -1.54 -3.49 -0.54
CA GLN A 73 -1.33 -3.60 0.90
C GLN A 73 -2.24 -2.62 1.63
N ALA A 74 -2.82 -3.06 2.74
CA ALA A 74 -3.73 -2.26 3.53
C ALA A 74 -3.24 -2.19 4.98
N GLN A 75 -3.23 -0.99 5.53
CA GLN A 75 -2.85 -0.73 6.91
C GLN A 75 -3.88 0.20 7.54
N GLN A 76 -4.47 -0.23 8.65
CA GLN A 76 -5.34 0.63 9.45
C GLN A 76 -4.47 1.58 10.29
N LEU A 77 -4.78 2.87 10.24
CA LEU A 77 -4.15 3.90 11.06
C LEU A 77 -5.25 4.78 11.65
N ASP A 78 -5.51 4.62 12.95
CA ASP A 78 -6.65 5.23 13.64
C ASP A 78 -7.98 4.99 12.88
N ASN A 79 -8.63 6.06 12.42
CA ASN A 79 -9.89 6.02 11.70
C ASN A 79 -9.71 5.93 10.17
N ASP A 80 -8.48 5.94 9.69
CA ASP A 80 -8.14 5.91 8.28
C ASP A 80 -7.59 4.53 7.89
N LEU A 81 -7.84 4.16 6.64
CA LEU A 81 -7.28 2.98 5.99
C LEU A 81 -6.29 3.47 4.93
N VAL A 82 -5.01 3.22 5.17
CA VAL A 82 -3.94 3.55 4.22
C VAL A 82 -3.70 2.35 3.32
N LEU A 83 -3.78 2.57 2.01
CA LEU A 83 -3.51 1.56 0.99
C LEU A 83 -2.26 1.92 0.22
N SER A 84 -1.37 0.95 0.04
CA SER A 84 -0.30 1.02 -0.95
C SER A 84 -0.68 0.13 -2.13
N VAL A 85 -0.85 0.72 -3.31
CA VAL A 85 -1.20 0.04 -4.55
C VAL A 85 -0.02 0.12 -5.50
N ALA A 86 0.60 -1.02 -5.79
CA ALA A 86 1.73 -1.12 -6.71
C ALA A 86 1.26 -1.62 -8.08
N LEU A 87 1.79 -1.01 -9.13
CA LEU A 87 1.60 -1.39 -10.52
C LEU A 87 3.00 -1.60 -11.12
N ASP A 88 3.34 -2.85 -11.40
CA ASP A 88 4.64 -3.17 -11.99
C ASP A 88 4.53 -3.06 -13.50
N GLY A 89 5.47 -2.35 -14.12
CA GLY A 89 5.45 -2.10 -15.57
C GLY A 89 6.77 -2.45 -16.23
N THR A 90 6.76 -2.62 -17.55
CA THR A 90 7.96 -3.00 -18.31
C THR A 90 9.00 -1.88 -18.37
N LYS A 91 8.56 -0.62 -18.31
CA LYS A 91 9.43 0.58 -18.38
C LYS A 91 9.50 1.37 -17.08
N SER A 92 8.45 1.31 -16.28
CA SER A 92 8.34 2.00 -15.01
C SER A 92 7.34 1.30 -14.11
N ASP A 93 7.65 1.27 -12.82
CA ASP A 93 6.69 0.88 -11.79
C ASP A 93 5.97 2.14 -11.31
N MET A 94 4.71 2.00 -10.95
CA MET A 94 3.92 3.04 -10.30
C MET A 94 3.48 2.59 -8.92
N ILE A 95 3.36 3.55 -8.02
CA ILE A 95 2.79 3.33 -6.70
C ILE A 95 1.78 4.42 -6.39
N TYR A 96 0.68 4.01 -5.77
CA TYR A 96 -0.30 4.92 -5.19
C TYR A 96 -0.34 4.69 -3.68
N ILE A 97 -0.31 5.78 -2.91
CA ILE A 97 -0.59 5.79 -1.48
C ILE A 97 -1.94 6.48 -1.30
N LEU A 98 -2.94 5.70 -0.90
CA LEU A 98 -4.32 6.14 -0.78
C LEU A 98 -4.70 6.16 0.69
N THR A 99 -5.17 7.28 1.21
CA THR A 99 -5.73 7.36 2.56
C THR A 99 -7.24 7.43 2.43
N LEU A 100 -7.92 6.38 2.89
CA LEU A 100 -9.37 6.27 2.89
C LEU A 100 -9.91 6.44 4.29
N PHE A 101 -11.15 6.89 4.39
CA PHE A 101 -11.89 6.93 5.65
C PHE A 101 -13.33 6.48 5.40
N ARG A 102 -13.97 6.03 6.47
CA ARG A 102 -15.37 5.61 6.41
C ARG A 102 -16.30 6.72 6.86
N SER A 103 -17.31 7.03 6.06
CA SER A 103 -18.32 8.05 6.36
C SER A 103 -19.67 7.62 5.81
N ASN A 104 -20.70 7.58 6.66
CA ASN A 104 -22.04 7.09 6.31
C ASN A 104 -22.00 5.71 5.64
N ASN A 105 -21.20 4.79 6.20
CA ASN A 105 -20.92 3.45 5.68
C ASN A 105 -20.19 3.37 4.33
N LEU A 106 -19.91 4.49 3.67
CA LEU A 106 -19.16 4.55 2.41
C LEU A 106 -17.67 4.75 2.66
N TRP A 107 -16.85 4.13 1.82
CA TRP A 107 -15.43 4.49 1.72
C TRP A 107 -15.30 5.79 0.93
N GLN A 108 -14.54 6.75 1.46
CA GLN A 108 -14.19 7.97 0.76
C GLN A 108 -12.68 8.20 0.82
N MET A 109 -12.16 8.93 -0.16
CA MET A 109 -10.75 9.29 -0.25
C MET A 109 -10.50 10.55 0.57
N ARG A 110 -9.58 10.49 1.54
CA ARG A 110 -9.06 11.68 2.24
C ARG A 110 -7.92 12.30 1.43
N GLN A 111 -6.98 11.46 1.03
CA GLN A 111 -5.77 11.84 0.31
C GLN A 111 -5.38 10.75 -0.66
N ALA A 112 -4.75 11.16 -1.76
CA ALA A 112 -4.12 10.25 -2.69
C ALA A 112 -2.80 10.85 -3.14
N GLU A 113 -1.78 10.00 -3.21
CA GLU A 113 -0.47 10.34 -3.71
C GLU A 113 -0.02 9.27 -4.68
N MET A 114 0.77 9.65 -5.67
CA MET A 114 1.31 8.71 -6.64
C MET A 114 2.77 9.00 -6.96
N GLY A 115 3.49 7.97 -7.40
CA GLY A 115 4.86 8.12 -7.85
C GLY A 115 5.27 7.06 -8.87
N TRP A 116 6.38 7.34 -9.54
CA TRP A 116 6.98 6.48 -10.55
C TRP A 116 8.38 6.08 -10.15
N ARG A 117 8.73 4.82 -10.37
CA ARG A 117 10.10 4.32 -10.30
C ARG A 117 10.51 3.88 -11.69
N CYS A 118 11.42 4.65 -12.30
CA CYS A 118 11.92 4.36 -13.63
C CYS A 118 12.87 3.17 -13.62
N GLN A 119 12.98 2.48 -14.74
CA GLN A 119 13.90 1.36 -14.89
C GLN A 119 15.32 1.73 -14.44
N GLY A 120 15.92 0.88 -13.60
CA GLY A 120 17.26 1.09 -13.04
C GLY A 120 17.33 2.07 -11.85
N GLN A 121 16.21 2.71 -11.47
CA GLN A 121 16.13 3.56 -10.28
C GLN A 121 15.66 2.75 -9.06
N SER A 122 16.14 3.13 -7.88
CA SER A 122 15.79 2.46 -6.61
C SER A 122 14.62 3.11 -5.86
N THR A 123 14.27 4.36 -6.20
CA THR A 123 13.30 5.17 -5.45
C THR A 123 12.13 5.64 -6.32
N PHE A 124 10.94 5.74 -5.73
CA PHE A 124 9.80 6.41 -6.36
C PHE A 124 9.95 7.92 -6.30
N THR A 125 9.56 8.60 -7.39
CA THR A 125 9.60 10.07 -7.52
C THR A 125 8.23 10.60 -7.99
N PRO A 126 7.94 11.91 -7.83
CA PRO A 126 6.62 12.47 -8.13
C PRO A 126 6.45 12.83 -9.61
N VAL A 127 7.43 12.49 -10.46
CA VAL A 127 7.42 12.84 -11.89
C VAL A 127 7.41 11.56 -12.71
N PRO A 128 6.59 11.47 -13.77
CA PRO A 128 6.63 10.36 -14.71
C PRO A 128 8.04 10.16 -15.30
N CYS A 129 8.35 8.92 -15.64
CA CYS A 129 9.58 8.60 -16.35
C CYS A 129 9.59 9.25 -17.75
N PRO A 130 10.75 9.76 -18.20
CA PRO A 130 10.89 10.36 -19.52
C PRO A 130 10.70 9.38 -20.67
#